data_AF-A0AAN6QFV7-F1
#
_entry.id   AF-A0AAN6QFV7-F1
#
_cell.length_a   1.000
_cell.length_b   1.000
_cell.length_c   1.000
_cell.angle_alpha   90.00
_cell.angle_beta   90.00
_cell.angle_gamma   90.00
#
_symmetry.space_group_name_H-M   'P 1'
#
loop_
_entity.id
_entity.type
_entity.pdbx_description
1 polymer ?
#
loop_
_entity_poly.entity_id
_entity_poly.type
_entity_poly.pdbx_seq_one_letter_code
_entity_poly.pdbx_strand_id
1 'polypeptide(L)'
;MDHHHDRYHENNHDYGDDDVIAYLYPAVGTQGYLEAARSIDESAASPLYLGPRRRRPRVVETSQSGPPDIFARHERERTVEEEEDEDEGQLYGDLDYEVCIRVTFDSIPKTRYGLRVGRDSDAEFRVLDLPGVSAYHFALTFDANYRLIIRDLGSTYGTSVIYDDMERGRWRSFDWIVGGSDFLQKVNAIVVKVTNSCSPGSSYLDTTSTPSSTGTEWTDSARVRRIPSKSSILAVSVP
;
A
#
# COMPACT_ATOMS: atom_id res chain seq x y z
N MET A 1 -11.48 -55.77 -12.20
CA MET A 1 -11.38 -55.03 -10.94
C MET A 1 -10.41 -53.91 -11.19
N ASP A 2 -11.03 -52.78 -11.51
CA ASP A 2 -10.48 -51.48 -11.86
C ASP A 2 -9.55 -50.95 -10.78
N HIS A 3 -8.58 -50.12 -11.16
CA HIS A 3 -8.24 -48.91 -10.43
C HIS A 3 -7.67 -47.89 -11.42
N HIS A 4 -8.58 -47.10 -11.99
CA HIS A 4 -8.31 -45.77 -12.53
C HIS A 4 -7.59 -44.95 -11.44
N HIS A 5 -6.39 -44.45 -11.76
CA HIS A 5 -5.80 -43.31 -11.04
C HIS A 5 -6.07 -42.07 -11.90
N ASP A 6 -7.27 -41.52 -11.74
CA ASP A 6 -7.55 -40.16 -12.15
C ASP A 6 -6.80 -39.23 -11.19
N ARG A 7 -5.63 -38.77 -11.65
CA ARG A 7 -4.84 -37.76 -10.97
C ARG A 7 -5.48 -36.41 -11.27
N TYR A 8 -6.41 -36.00 -10.41
CA TYR A 8 -6.88 -34.62 -10.36
C TYR A 8 -5.69 -33.73 -10.00
N HIS A 9 -5.15 -33.02 -11.00
CA HIS A 9 -4.39 -31.80 -10.75
C HIS A 9 -5.40 -30.72 -10.33
N GLU A 10 -5.56 -30.53 -9.02
CA GLU A 10 -6.20 -29.33 -8.47
C GLU A 10 -5.32 -28.13 -8.80
N ASN A 11 -5.59 -27.50 -9.95
CA ASN A 11 -5.18 -26.13 -10.20
C ASN A 11 -6.04 -25.24 -9.29
N ASN A 12 -5.58 -25.00 -8.06
CA ASN A 12 -6.01 -23.88 -7.23
C ASN A 12 -5.47 -22.57 -7.83
N HIS A 13 -5.93 -22.21 -9.03
CA HIS A 13 -5.92 -20.83 -9.47
C HIS A 13 -7.23 -20.21 -9.00
N ASP A 14 -7.12 -19.39 -7.97
CA ASP A 14 -8.16 -18.53 -7.45
C ASP A 14 -8.50 -17.48 -8.54
N TYR A 15 -9.39 -17.83 -9.46
CA TYR A 15 -9.93 -16.96 -10.53
C TYR A 15 -10.83 -15.83 -9.99
N GLY A 16 -10.66 -15.41 -8.74
CA GLY A 16 -11.51 -14.44 -8.04
C GLY A 16 -11.02 -12.99 -8.10
N ASP A 17 -9.84 -12.72 -8.67
CA ASP A 17 -9.18 -11.40 -8.61
C ASP A 17 -9.29 -10.57 -9.91
N ASP A 18 -9.89 -11.12 -10.98
CA ASP A 18 -9.97 -10.45 -12.30
C ASP A 18 -10.76 -9.13 -12.28
N ASP A 19 -11.62 -8.92 -11.27
CA ASP A 19 -12.42 -7.70 -11.10
C ASP A 19 -11.83 -6.71 -10.07
N VAL A 20 -10.71 -7.04 -9.44
CA VAL A 20 -10.08 -6.15 -8.46
C VAL A 20 -9.28 -5.06 -9.16
N ILE A 21 -9.51 -3.82 -8.72
CA ILE A 21 -8.80 -2.64 -9.20
C ILE A 21 -7.62 -2.32 -8.29
N ALA A 22 -7.84 -2.40 -6.97
CA ALA A 22 -6.83 -2.08 -5.98
C ALA A 22 -7.19 -2.63 -4.61
N TYR A 23 -6.16 -2.79 -3.79
CA TYR A 23 -6.25 -3.00 -2.36
C TYR A 23 -5.70 -1.77 -1.63
N LEU A 24 -6.47 -1.24 -0.67
CA LEU A 24 -6.05 -0.12 0.18
C LEU A 24 -5.75 -0.64 1.58
N TYR A 25 -4.47 -0.65 1.94
CA TYR A 25 -3.96 -1.09 3.24
C TYR A 25 -3.65 0.12 4.12
N PRO A 26 -3.64 -0.02 5.46
CA PRO A 26 -3.04 0.99 6.30
C PRO A 26 -1.55 1.08 5.97
N ALA A 27 -0.99 2.29 5.88
CA ALA A 27 0.43 2.46 5.55
C ALA A 27 1.32 2.02 6.74
N VAL A 28 1.73 0.75 6.76
CA VAL A 28 2.55 0.15 7.83
C VAL A 28 3.85 0.91 8.04
N GLY A 29 4.27 1.05 9.31
CA GLY A 29 5.49 1.76 9.69
C GLY A 29 5.38 3.29 9.62
N THR A 30 4.22 3.84 9.27
CA THR A 30 3.97 5.29 9.23
C THR A 30 3.18 5.76 10.44
N GLN A 31 3.27 7.06 10.77
CA GLN A 31 2.55 7.59 11.93
C GLN A 31 1.02 7.53 11.77
N GLY A 32 0.47 7.63 10.55
CA GLY A 32 -0.97 7.56 10.31
C GLY A 32 -1.52 6.12 10.22
N TYR A 33 -0.67 5.12 10.47
CA TYR A 33 -1.04 3.71 10.44
C TYR A 33 -2.20 3.40 11.38
N LEU A 34 -2.16 3.87 12.63
CA LEU A 34 -3.16 3.52 13.65
C LEU A 34 -4.55 4.06 13.29
N GLU A 35 -4.60 5.29 12.80
CA GLU A 35 -5.84 5.95 12.37
C GLU A 35 -6.38 5.29 11.09
N ALA A 36 -5.51 4.95 10.14
CA ALA A 36 -5.90 4.22 8.94
C ALA A 36 -6.41 2.81 9.25
N ALA A 37 -5.71 2.05 10.10
CA ALA A 37 -6.12 0.71 10.53
C ALA A 37 -7.48 0.76 11.23
N ARG A 38 -7.68 1.70 12.17
CA ARG A 38 -8.98 1.91 12.82
C ARG A 38 -10.08 2.27 11.82
N SER A 39 -9.76 3.07 10.81
CA SER A 39 -10.72 3.46 9.75
C SER A 39 -11.16 2.25 8.91
N ILE A 40 -10.23 1.34 8.63
CA ILE A 40 -10.51 0.08 7.93
C ILE A 40 -11.33 -0.86 8.82
N ASP A 41 -10.98 -0.98 10.10
CA ASP A 41 -11.74 -1.81 11.06
C ASP A 41 -13.17 -1.30 11.26
N GLU A 42 -13.40 0.01 11.33
CA GLU A 42 -14.74 0.59 11.39
C GLU A 42 -15.56 0.26 10.12
N SER A 43 -14.87 0.04 9.01
CA SER A 43 -15.47 -0.38 7.75
C SER A 43 -15.76 -1.88 7.70
N ALA A 44 -15.61 -2.66 8.78
CA ALA A 44 -15.79 -4.13 8.78
C ALA A 44 -17.19 -4.60 8.34
N ALA A 45 -18.22 -3.76 8.46
CA ALA A 45 -19.55 -4.05 7.94
C ALA A 45 -19.71 -3.76 6.42
N SER A 46 -18.74 -3.09 5.81
CA SER A 46 -18.71 -2.76 4.39
C SER A 46 -18.39 -3.99 3.55
N PRO A 47 -19.03 -4.19 2.38
CA PRO A 47 -18.65 -5.24 1.44
C PRO A 47 -17.24 -5.05 0.84
N LEU A 48 -16.66 -3.86 1.00
CA LEU A 48 -15.29 -3.57 0.58
C LEU A 48 -14.25 -4.11 1.57
N TYR A 49 -14.63 -4.40 2.81
CA TYR A 49 -13.70 -4.85 3.82
C TYR A 49 -13.19 -6.26 3.49
N LEU A 50 -11.88 -6.42 3.53
CA LEU A 50 -11.20 -7.70 3.43
C LEU A 50 -10.34 -7.90 4.66
N GLY A 51 -10.62 -8.99 5.39
CA GLY A 51 -9.80 -9.39 6.53
C GLY A 51 -8.40 -9.84 6.09
N PRO A 52 -7.49 -10.08 7.05
CA PRO A 52 -6.13 -10.49 6.73
C PRO A 52 -6.10 -11.79 5.94
N ARG A 53 -5.28 -11.82 4.88
CA ARG A 53 -5.08 -13.03 4.06
C ARG A 53 -4.35 -14.13 4.84
N ARG A 54 -3.48 -13.75 5.77
CA ARG A 54 -2.74 -14.64 6.66
C ARG A 54 -2.95 -14.26 8.11
N ARG A 55 -2.89 -15.26 8.99
CA ARG A 55 -2.81 -15.03 10.44
C ARG A 55 -1.35 -14.95 10.84
N ARG A 56 -0.98 -13.91 11.59
CA ARG A 56 0.36 -13.83 12.17
C ARG A 56 0.63 -15.12 12.97
N PRO A 57 1.76 -15.80 12.74
CA PRO A 57 2.16 -16.92 13.58
C PRO A 57 2.13 -16.45 15.03
N ARG A 58 1.34 -17.11 15.88
CA ARG A 58 1.45 -16.87 17.33
C ARG A 58 2.86 -17.29 17.70
N VAL A 59 3.71 -16.32 18.02
CA VAL A 59 4.91 -16.59 18.79
C VAL A 59 4.39 -17.13 20.12
N VAL A 60 4.38 -18.44 20.25
CA VAL A 60 4.17 -19.09 21.54
C VAL A 60 5.37 -18.67 22.36
N GLU A 61 5.18 -17.68 23.23
CA GLU A 61 6.15 -17.37 24.26
C GLU A 61 6.34 -18.65 25.07
N THR A 62 7.40 -19.40 24.76
CA THR A 62 7.89 -20.44 25.63
C THR A 62 8.38 -19.74 26.87
N SER A 63 7.48 -19.54 27.84
CA SER A 63 7.83 -19.27 29.23
C SER A 63 8.56 -20.50 29.78
N GLN A 64 9.81 -20.69 29.39
CA GLN A 64 10.70 -21.66 30.03
C GLN A 64 11.32 -20.99 31.25
N SER A 65 10.57 -20.94 32.34
CA SER A 65 11.16 -20.99 33.68
C SER A 65 11.41 -22.47 34.02
N GLY A 66 12.61 -22.97 33.72
CA GLY A 66 13.07 -24.30 34.10
C GLY A 66 14.60 -24.32 34.17
N PRO A 67 15.22 -25.00 35.15
CA PRO A 67 16.65 -24.91 35.39
C PRO A 67 17.45 -25.63 34.29
N PRO A 68 18.71 -25.22 34.03
CA PRO A 68 19.50 -25.79 32.95
C PRO A 68 19.92 -27.20 33.35
N ASP A 69 19.29 -28.21 32.75
CA ASP A 69 19.83 -29.57 32.81
C ASP A 69 20.77 -29.78 31.63
N ILE A 70 22.01 -30.00 32.02
CA ILE A 70 23.18 -30.26 31.23
C ILE A 70 23.02 -31.71 30.72
N PHE A 71 23.33 -31.97 29.45
CA PHE A 71 23.64 -33.28 28.80
C PHE A 71 22.84 -33.59 27.52
N ALA A 72 23.32 -33.00 26.43
CA ALA A 72 23.75 -33.61 25.16
C ALA A 72 23.12 -34.92 24.60
N ARG A 73 22.99 -34.88 23.26
CA ARG A 73 22.88 -35.95 22.22
C ARG A 73 21.44 -36.20 21.73
N HIS A 74 21.11 -36.06 20.44
CA HIS A 74 21.86 -36.44 19.23
C HIS A 74 21.61 -35.53 18.01
N GLU A 75 22.64 -35.43 17.17
CA GLU A 75 22.57 -35.11 15.74
C GLU A 75 21.55 -35.97 15.00
N ARG A 76 20.73 -35.33 14.17
CA ARG A 76 20.56 -35.68 12.76
C ARG A 76 20.01 -34.48 11.98
N GLU A 77 20.74 -34.11 10.94
CA GLU A 77 20.40 -33.12 9.91
C GLU A 77 19.01 -33.35 9.32
N ARG A 78 18.28 -32.25 9.06
CA ARG A 78 17.51 -32.13 7.81
C ARG A 78 17.32 -30.66 7.45
N THR A 79 18.00 -30.29 6.38
CA THR A 79 17.88 -29.11 5.52
C THR A 79 16.51 -28.43 5.49
N VAL A 80 16.51 -27.15 5.84
CA VAL A 80 15.78 -26.14 5.07
C VAL A 80 16.84 -25.10 4.73
N GLU A 81 17.25 -25.09 3.47
CA GLU A 81 17.88 -23.91 2.90
C GLU A 81 16.81 -22.82 3.00
N GLU A 82 16.97 -21.92 3.96
CA GLU A 82 16.30 -20.65 3.91
C GLU A 82 16.85 -20.01 2.64
N GLU A 83 16.08 -20.08 1.55
CA GLU A 83 16.25 -19.15 0.44
C GLU A 83 16.01 -17.77 1.06
N GLU A 84 17.11 -17.18 1.52
CA GLU A 84 17.24 -15.75 1.77
C GLU A 84 17.05 -15.09 0.40
N ASP A 85 15.80 -14.97 -0.03
CA ASP A 85 15.40 -14.03 -1.06
C ASP A 85 15.66 -12.64 -0.46
N GLU A 86 16.88 -12.17 -0.66
CA GLU A 86 17.37 -10.88 -0.23
C GLU A 86 16.46 -9.76 -0.79
N ASP A 87 15.74 -9.12 0.12
CA ASP A 87 15.51 -7.66 0.18
C ASP A 87 14.54 -6.99 -0.84
N GLU A 88 13.77 -7.74 -1.65
CA GLU A 88 12.75 -7.13 -2.56
C GLU A 88 11.28 -7.35 -2.13
N GLY A 89 10.99 -8.34 -1.27
CA GLY A 89 9.61 -8.74 -0.93
C GLY A 89 9.06 -8.28 0.42
N GLN A 90 9.85 -7.60 1.26
CA GLN A 90 9.48 -7.40 2.68
C GLN A 90 8.29 -6.46 2.91
N LEU A 91 8.04 -5.49 2.02
CA LEU A 91 6.86 -4.63 2.19
C LEU A 91 5.55 -5.36 1.85
N TYR A 92 5.54 -6.22 0.82
CA TYR A 92 4.35 -6.99 0.43
C TYR A 92 4.09 -8.19 1.34
N GLY A 93 5.13 -8.84 1.84
CA GLY A 93 5.00 -9.94 2.80
C GLY A 93 4.35 -9.54 4.12
N ASP A 94 4.43 -8.26 4.50
CA ASP A 94 3.80 -7.73 5.71
C ASP A 94 2.30 -7.42 5.49
N LEU A 95 1.90 -7.00 4.28
CA LEU A 95 0.50 -6.66 3.97
C LEU A 95 -0.44 -7.86 4.03
N ASP A 96 0.06 -9.07 3.81
CA ASP A 96 -0.73 -10.31 3.92
C ASP A 96 -1.34 -10.50 5.33
N TYR A 97 -0.76 -9.89 6.36
CA TYR A 97 -1.25 -9.93 7.73
C TYR A 97 -2.19 -8.78 8.10
N GLU A 98 -2.40 -7.84 7.19
CA GLU A 98 -3.15 -6.62 7.43
C GLU A 98 -4.57 -6.70 6.85
N VAL A 99 -5.49 -6.00 7.51
CA VAL A 99 -6.84 -5.74 6.98
C VAL A 99 -6.76 -4.70 5.87
N CYS A 100 -7.66 -4.78 4.89
CA CYS A 100 -7.68 -3.82 3.80
C CYS A 100 -9.09 -3.56 3.25
N ILE A 101 -9.17 -2.54 2.41
CA ILE A 101 -10.34 -2.27 1.58
C ILE A 101 -10.03 -2.81 0.18
N ARG A 102 -10.76 -3.84 -0.25
CA ARG A 102 -10.72 -4.39 -1.60
C ARG A 102 -11.65 -3.58 -2.50
N VAL A 103 -11.07 -2.96 -3.51
CA VAL A 103 -11.76 -2.13 -4.48
C VAL A 103 -11.89 -2.89 -5.79
N THR A 104 -13.11 -3.04 -6.29
CA THR A 104 -13.45 -3.79 -7.53
C THR A 104 -14.16 -2.89 -8.53
N PHE A 105 -14.25 -3.26 -9.81
CA PHE A 105 -15.03 -2.47 -10.78
C PHE A 105 -16.52 -2.45 -10.46
N ASP A 106 -17.03 -3.49 -9.81
CA ASP A 106 -18.42 -3.53 -9.36
C ASP A 106 -18.66 -2.72 -8.08
N SER A 107 -17.64 -2.56 -7.24
CA SER A 107 -17.77 -1.89 -5.94
C SER A 107 -17.37 -0.41 -5.93
N ILE A 108 -16.62 0.09 -6.92
CA ILE A 108 -16.41 1.53 -7.07
C ILE A 108 -17.75 2.20 -7.40
N PRO A 109 -18.14 3.24 -6.65
CA PRO A 109 -19.29 4.05 -7.02
C PRO A 109 -19.13 4.60 -8.43
N LYS A 110 -20.10 4.32 -9.30
CA LYS A 110 -20.18 4.83 -10.68
C LYS A 110 -20.60 6.31 -10.71
N THR A 111 -20.05 7.09 -9.78
CA THR A 111 -20.18 8.54 -9.74
C THR A 111 -19.04 9.16 -10.54
N ARG A 112 -19.15 10.45 -10.86
CA ARG A 112 -18.07 11.20 -11.52
C ARG A 112 -16.77 11.29 -10.70
N TYR A 113 -16.80 10.91 -9.42
CA TYR A 113 -15.66 11.03 -8.51
C TYR A 113 -14.97 9.68 -8.25
N GLY A 114 -15.67 8.55 -8.33
CA GLY A 114 -15.15 7.24 -7.90
C GLY A 114 -15.32 7.01 -6.40
N LEU A 115 -14.39 6.26 -5.79
CA LEU A 115 -14.37 5.98 -4.35
C LEU A 115 -13.77 7.17 -3.60
N ARG A 116 -14.57 7.93 -2.84
CA ARG A 116 -14.11 9.11 -2.10
C ARG A 116 -13.55 8.71 -0.75
N VAL A 117 -12.42 9.29 -0.41
CA VAL A 117 -11.75 9.14 0.87
C VAL A 117 -11.76 10.46 1.62
N GLY A 118 -12.19 10.46 2.88
CA GLY A 118 -12.22 11.68 3.69
C GLY A 118 -12.85 11.46 5.07
N ARG A 119 -13.04 12.54 5.83
CA ARG A 119 -13.58 12.46 7.22
C ARG A 119 -15.11 12.40 7.28
N ASP A 120 -15.80 12.72 6.20
CA ASP A 120 -17.26 12.76 6.20
C ASP A 120 -17.88 11.36 6.33
N SER A 121 -19.06 11.30 6.92
CA SER A 121 -19.79 10.05 7.19
C SER A 121 -20.35 9.37 5.95
N ASP A 122 -20.52 10.11 4.85
CA ASP A 122 -20.99 9.61 3.56
C ASP A 122 -19.86 9.36 2.56
N ALA A 123 -18.59 9.51 2.97
CA ALA A 123 -17.45 9.07 2.17
C ALA A 123 -17.42 7.55 2.11
N GLU A 124 -17.11 6.98 0.95
CA GLU A 124 -17.09 5.53 0.78
C GLU A 124 -15.97 4.86 1.58
N PHE A 125 -14.88 5.57 1.81
CA PHE A 125 -13.90 5.20 2.82
C PHE A 125 -13.66 6.38 3.77
N ARG A 126 -14.21 6.25 4.98
CA ARG A 126 -14.12 7.28 6.01
C ARG A 126 -12.83 7.14 6.81
N VAL A 127 -12.03 8.19 6.85
CA VAL A 127 -10.83 8.29 7.69
C VAL A 127 -11.19 8.93 9.03
N LEU A 128 -10.95 8.19 10.12
CA LEU A 128 -11.22 8.61 11.48
C LEU A 128 -10.03 9.35 12.11
N ASP A 129 -10.33 10.37 12.90
CA ASP A 129 -9.42 11.03 13.85
C ASP A 129 -8.07 11.51 13.30
N LEU A 130 -7.92 11.62 11.98
CA LEU A 130 -6.69 12.09 11.37
C LEU A 130 -6.76 13.59 11.03
N PRO A 131 -6.06 14.46 11.77
CA PRO A 131 -6.05 15.88 11.48
C PRO A 131 -5.38 16.16 10.12
N GLY A 132 -5.90 17.15 9.40
CA GLY A 132 -5.46 17.49 8.04
C GLY A 132 -6.29 16.83 6.94
N VAL A 133 -7.14 15.84 7.27
CA VAL A 133 -8.06 15.23 6.30
C VAL A 133 -9.31 16.09 6.12
N SER A 134 -9.53 16.64 4.92
CA SER A 134 -10.78 17.29 4.49
C SER A 134 -11.98 16.33 4.43
N ALA A 135 -13.20 16.88 4.45
CA ALA A 135 -14.47 16.12 4.38
C ALA A 135 -14.47 15.06 3.27
N TYR A 136 -14.10 15.47 2.06
CA TYR A 136 -13.66 14.61 0.97
C TYR A 136 -12.27 15.08 0.56
N HIS A 137 -11.25 14.25 0.77
CA HIS A 137 -9.86 14.63 0.59
C HIS A 137 -9.36 14.29 -0.82
N PHE A 138 -9.53 13.04 -1.21
CA PHE A 138 -9.19 12.57 -2.55
C PHE A 138 -10.19 11.49 -2.97
N ALA A 139 -10.13 11.08 -4.23
CA ALA A 139 -10.83 9.90 -4.71
C ALA A 139 -9.90 8.97 -5.48
N LEU A 140 -10.15 7.67 -5.36
CA LEU A 140 -9.60 6.65 -6.24
C LEU A 140 -10.55 6.51 -7.44
N THR A 141 -10.03 6.76 -8.64
CA THR A 141 -10.83 6.80 -9.87
C THR A 141 -9.98 6.58 -11.11
N PHE A 142 -10.58 6.67 -12.29
CA PHE A 142 -9.87 6.57 -13.57
C PHE A 142 -9.77 7.93 -14.25
N ASP A 143 -8.64 8.18 -14.90
CA ASP A 143 -8.49 9.34 -15.78
C ASP A 143 -9.06 9.09 -17.19
N ALA A 144 -8.93 10.08 -18.07
CA ALA A 144 -9.42 9.98 -19.44
C ALA A 144 -8.71 8.91 -20.30
N ASN A 145 -7.55 8.42 -19.85
CA ASN A 145 -6.79 7.36 -20.50
C ASN A 145 -7.02 6.00 -19.82
N TYR A 146 -8.04 5.88 -18.97
CA TYR A 146 -8.36 4.68 -18.20
C TYR A 146 -7.24 4.22 -17.27
N ARG A 147 -6.39 5.14 -16.81
CA ARG A 147 -5.37 4.87 -15.80
C ARG A 147 -5.97 5.08 -14.41
N LEU A 148 -5.62 4.19 -13.48
CA LEU A 148 -6.04 4.33 -12.09
C LEU A 148 -5.28 5.50 -11.46
N ILE A 149 -6.00 6.42 -10.84
CA ILE A 149 -5.45 7.64 -10.25
C ILE A 149 -5.99 7.90 -8.84
N ILE A 150 -5.17 8.59 -8.04
CA ILE A 150 -5.60 9.30 -6.85
C ILE A 150 -5.78 10.78 -7.22
N ARG A 151 -7.04 11.23 -7.23
CA ARG A 151 -7.40 12.62 -7.54
C ARG A 151 -7.64 13.41 -6.26
N ASP A 152 -6.84 14.44 -6.02
CA ASP A 152 -7.11 15.38 -4.93
C ASP A 152 -8.41 16.17 -5.20
N LEU A 153 -9.35 16.19 -4.24
CA LEU A 153 -10.68 16.81 -4.39
C LEU A 153 -10.69 18.28 -3.92
N GLY A 154 -9.57 18.99 -4.07
CA GLY A 154 -9.41 20.35 -3.56
C GLY A 154 -9.20 20.36 -2.04
N SER A 155 -8.45 19.39 -1.53
CA SER A 155 -8.23 19.26 -0.10
C SER A 155 -7.47 20.46 0.50
N THR A 156 -7.70 20.71 1.79
CA THR A 156 -7.09 21.85 2.49
C THR A 156 -5.57 21.75 2.55
N TYR A 157 -5.01 20.54 2.63
CA TYR A 157 -3.58 20.35 2.80
C TYR A 157 -2.90 19.64 1.63
N GLY A 158 -3.64 19.29 0.57
CA GLY A 158 -3.13 18.59 -0.60
C GLY A 158 -2.87 17.10 -0.36
N THR A 159 -2.82 16.38 -1.46
CA THR A 159 -2.51 14.95 -1.52
C THR A 159 -1.14 14.74 -2.16
N SER A 160 -0.34 13.83 -1.61
CA SER A 160 0.93 13.38 -2.19
C SER A 160 0.94 11.87 -2.32
N VAL A 161 1.64 11.36 -3.34
CA VAL A 161 1.88 9.93 -3.52
C VAL A 161 3.39 9.68 -3.55
N ILE A 162 3.82 8.70 -2.77
CA ILE A 162 5.21 8.23 -2.67
C ILE A 162 5.30 6.95 -3.51
N TYR A 163 6.28 6.89 -4.41
CA TYR A 163 6.61 5.69 -5.19
C TYR A 163 7.96 5.13 -4.69
N ASP A 164 7.96 3.92 -4.13
CA ASP A 164 9.05 3.21 -3.43
C ASP A 164 9.60 3.94 -2.20
N ASP A 165 10.13 5.13 -2.40
CA ASP A 165 10.61 6.07 -1.37
C ASP A 165 10.68 7.51 -1.93
N MET A 166 10.34 7.68 -3.20
CA MET A 166 10.38 8.95 -3.90
C MET A 166 9.06 9.68 -3.72
N GLU A 167 9.02 10.54 -2.70
CA GLU A 167 7.97 11.54 -2.58
C GLU A 167 8.11 12.55 -3.72
N ARG A 168 7.24 12.46 -4.72
CA ARG A 168 7.01 13.57 -5.62
C ARG A 168 6.18 14.60 -4.85
N GLY A 169 6.46 15.89 -5.09
CA GLY A 169 6.04 17.00 -4.24
C GLY A 169 4.54 17.06 -3.89
N ARG A 170 4.12 18.16 -3.28
CA ARG A 170 2.73 18.29 -2.82
C ARG A 170 1.90 19.10 -3.80
N TRP A 171 0.78 18.53 -4.25
CA TRP A 171 -0.06 19.15 -5.26
C TRP A 171 -1.52 19.10 -4.81
N ARG A 172 -2.24 20.20 -5.02
CA ARG A 172 -3.70 20.28 -4.87
C ARG A 172 -4.34 20.17 -6.24
N SER A 173 -5.53 19.61 -6.32
CA SER A 173 -6.26 19.43 -7.59
C SER A 173 -5.40 18.73 -8.65
N PHE A 174 -4.64 17.72 -8.23
CA PHE A 174 -3.72 16.97 -9.07
C PHE A 174 -4.07 15.49 -9.08
N ASP A 175 -3.81 14.85 -10.21
CA ASP A 175 -4.08 13.43 -10.46
C ASP A 175 -2.77 12.63 -10.40
N TRP A 176 -2.64 11.78 -9.38
CA TRP A 176 -1.50 10.88 -9.21
C TRP A 176 -1.79 9.53 -9.82
N ILE A 177 -0.97 9.06 -10.76
CA ILE A 177 -1.16 7.76 -11.42
C ILE A 177 -0.67 6.64 -10.51
N VAL A 178 -1.59 5.75 -10.13
CA VAL A 178 -1.30 4.61 -9.24
C VAL A 178 -1.53 3.25 -9.92
N GLY A 179 -2.02 3.22 -11.17
CA GLY A 179 -2.11 2.00 -11.98
C GLY A 179 -2.29 2.30 -13.47
N GLY A 180 -2.05 1.29 -14.32
CA GLY A 180 -2.25 1.38 -15.77
C GLY A 180 -1.19 2.20 -16.53
N SER A 181 0.03 2.33 -15.98
CA SER A 181 1.13 3.01 -16.67
C SER A 181 2.45 2.27 -16.53
N ASP A 182 3.20 2.16 -17.63
CA ASP A 182 4.44 1.37 -17.71
C ASP A 182 5.52 1.80 -16.71
N PHE A 183 5.55 3.08 -16.30
CA PHE A 183 6.54 3.52 -15.31
C PHE A 183 6.35 2.89 -13.94
N LEU A 184 5.14 2.38 -13.63
CA LEU A 184 4.83 1.70 -12.38
C LEU A 184 5.32 0.25 -12.34
N GLN A 185 5.72 -0.34 -13.48
CA GLN A 185 6.25 -1.71 -13.51
C GLN A 185 7.53 -1.90 -12.68
N LYS A 186 8.21 -0.79 -12.34
CA LYS A 186 9.41 -0.77 -11.52
C LYS A 186 9.17 -0.19 -10.12
N VAL A 187 7.90 0.05 -9.78
CA VAL A 187 7.50 0.57 -8.47
C VAL A 187 6.96 -0.59 -7.65
N ASN A 188 7.63 -0.86 -6.54
CA ASN A 188 7.29 -1.86 -5.54
C ASN A 188 6.32 -1.32 -4.49
N ALA A 189 6.24 -0.01 -4.26
CA ALA A 189 5.35 0.53 -3.24
C ALA A 189 4.71 1.86 -3.66
N ILE A 190 3.41 1.97 -3.45
CA ILE A 190 2.66 3.22 -3.66
C ILE A 190 2.00 3.60 -2.34
N VAL A 191 2.40 4.74 -1.76
CA VAL A 191 1.85 5.22 -0.47
C VAL A 191 1.19 6.57 -0.66
N VAL A 192 -0.09 6.67 -0.28
CA VAL A 192 -0.85 7.92 -0.27
C VAL A 192 -0.65 8.63 1.06
N LYS A 193 -0.29 9.90 0.95
CA LYS A 193 0.04 10.78 2.07
C LYS A 193 -0.85 12.00 2.08
N VAL A 194 -1.46 12.23 3.23
CA VAL A 194 -2.37 13.34 3.52
C VAL A 194 -1.76 14.17 4.64
N THR A 195 -1.25 15.36 4.35
CA THR A 195 -0.48 16.14 5.34
C THR A 195 -1.33 16.98 6.28
N ASN A 196 -0.85 17.21 7.51
CA ASN A 196 -1.53 18.04 8.51
C ASN A 196 -0.85 19.42 8.72
N SER A 197 0.09 19.80 7.86
CA SER A 197 0.74 21.11 7.95
C SER A 197 1.15 21.61 6.58
N CYS A 198 0.87 22.89 6.31
CA CYS A 198 1.59 23.65 5.29
C CYS A 198 3.05 23.70 5.72
N SER A 199 3.92 22.90 5.11
CA SER A 199 5.36 23.13 5.22
C SER A 199 5.70 24.24 4.21
N PRO A 200 6.17 25.42 4.63
CA PRO A 200 6.67 26.40 3.68
C PRO A 200 8.03 25.89 3.18
N GLY A 201 8.07 25.37 1.96
CA GLY A 201 9.35 25.00 1.34
C GLY A 201 9.32 23.77 0.45
N SER A 202 8.65 23.87 -0.70
CA SER A 202 9.12 23.17 -1.91
C SER A 202 8.63 23.96 -3.13
N SER A 203 9.11 25.20 -3.24
CA SER A 203 9.14 25.90 -4.52
C SER A 203 10.33 25.34 -5.30
N TYR A 204 10.09 24.34 -6.15
CA TYR A 204 11.04 24.04 -7.23
C TYR A 204 10.65 24.87 -8.45
N LEU A 205 11.68 25.40 -9.09
CA LEU A 205 11.63 26.43 -10.12
C LEU A 205 10.68 26.09 -11.27
N ASP A 206 9.83 27.06 -11.61
CA ASP A 206 9.08 27.10 -12.85
C ASP A 206 10.06 27.12 -14.03
N THR A 207 10.06 26.06 -14.82
CA THR A 207 10.89 25.91 -16.01
C THR A 207 10.27 26.66 -17.19
N THR A 208 10.82 27.83 -17.50
CA THR A 208 10.78 28.37 -18.87
C THR A 208 12.19 28.64 -19.37
N SER A 209 12.88 27.60 -19.79
CA SER A 209 14.07 27.70 -20.66
C SER A 209 14.15 26.46 -21.55
N THR A 210 14.00 26.69 -22.85
CA THR A 210 14.24 25.79 -23.99
C THR A 210 15.55 25.00 -23.88
N PRO A 211 15.64 23.76 -24.42
CA PRO A 211 16.81 22.91 -24.28
C PRO A 211 17.91 23.34 -25.26
N SER A 212 19.08 23.70 -24.72
CA SER A 212 20.34 23.67 -25.45
C SER A 212 21.29 22.68 -24.78
N SER A 213 21.65 21.65 -25.55
CA SER A 213 22.82 20.77 -25.44
C SER A 213 23.91 21.22 -24.47
N THR A 214 24.24 20.38 -23.48
CA THR A 214 25.58 19.75 -23.29
C THR A 214 25.51 18.82 -22.09
N GLY A 215 26.07 17.61 -22.23
CA GLY A 215 26.04 16.57 -21.21
C GLY A 215 26.83 16.94 -19.96
N THR A 216 26.35 16.48 -18.80
CA THR A 216 27.20 16.07 -17.69
C THR A 216 26.45 15.00 -16.89
N GLU A 217 27.15 13.89 -16.75
CA GLU A 217 26.97 12.74 -15.88
C GLU A 217 26.60 13.17 -14.45
N TRP A 218 25.53 12.59 -13.88
CA TRP A 218 25.22 12.75 -12.47
C TRP A 218 25.45 11.41 -11.77
N THR A 219 26.61 11.33 -11.11
CA THR A 219 26.97 10.26 -10.20
C THR A 219 26.09 10.29 -8.95
N ASP A 220 25.56 9.11 -8.67
CA ASP A 220 25.25 8.50 -7.39
C ASP A 220 25.47 9.37 -6.12
N SER A 221 24.40 9.55 -5.34
CA SER A 221 24.50 10.06 -3.98
C SER A 221 23.35 9.52 -3.13
N ALA A 222 23.70 8.51 -2.35
CA ALA A 222 23.16 8.12 -1.06
C ALA A 222 21.63 7.94 -0.97
N ARG A 223 21.22 6.67 -1.05
CA ARG A 223 19.91 6.14 -0.64
C ARG A 223 19.71 6.33 0.87
N VAL A 224 19.42 7.57 1.29
CA VAL A 224 18.92 7.83 2.65
C VAL A 224 17.48 7.35 2.67
N ARG A 225 17.21 6.19 3.30
CA ARG A 225 15.86 5.71 3.60
C ARG A 225 15.16 6.79 4.43
N ARG A 226 14.35 7.63 3.79
CA ARG A 226 13.56 8.66 4.47
C ARG A 226 12.32 7.98 5.03
N ILE A 227 12.27 7.86 6.35
CA ILE A 227 11.07 7.43 7.07
C ILE A 227 9.89 8.29 6.58
N PRO A 228 8.78 7.69 6.11
CA PRO A 228 7.61 8.43 5.66
C PRO A 228 7.13 9.36 6.78
N SER A 229 6.86 10.63 6.44
CA SER A 229 6.54 11.64 7.45
C SER A 229 5.23 11.36 8.18
N LYS A 230 4.92 12.19 9.19
CA LYS A 230 3.80 12.13 10.15
C LYS A 230 2.36 12.01 9.58
N SER A 231 2.16 11.71 8.30
CA SER A 231 0.89 11.92 7.61
C SER A 231 0.63 10.99 6.42
N SER A 232 1.41 9.91 6.28
CA SER A 232 1.06 8.82 5.37
C SER A 232 -0.07 7.98 5.96
N ILE A 233 -1.02 7.55 5.12
CA ILE A 233 -2.25 6.92 5.62
C ILE A 233 -2.54 5.57 4.97
N LEU A 234 -2.34 5.46 3.66
CA LEU A 234 -2.74 4.28 2.91
C LEU A 234 -1.60 3.81 2.03
N ALA A 235 -1.37 2.52 1.99
CA ALA A 235 -0.62 1.86 0.94
C ALA A 235 -1.60 1.33 -0.11
N VAL A 236 -1.25 1.49 -1.38
CA VAL A 236 -2.06 1.05 -2.52
C VAL A 236 -1.30 -0.08 -3.21
N SER A 237 -1.97 -1.22 -3.35
CA SER A 237 -1.50 -2.34 -4.17
C SER A 237 -2.50 -2.54 -5.31
N VAL A 238 -1.98 -2.65 -6.53
CA VAL A 238 -2.75 -2.96 -7.74
C VAL A 238 -2.38 -4.39 -8.14
N PRO A 239 -3.36 -5.26 -8.48
CA PRO A 239 -3.11 -6.63 -8.91
C PRO A 239 -2.37 -6.71 -10.26
#